data_AF-A0AAN0IFY9-F1
#
_entry.id   AF-A0AAN0IFY9-F1
#
_cell.length_a   1.000
_cell.length_b   1.000
_cell.length_c   1.000
_cell.angle_alpha   90.00
_cell.angle_beta   90.00
_cell.angle_gamma   90.00
#
_symmetry.space_group_name_H-M   'P 1'
#
loop_
_entity.id
_entity.type
_entity.pdbx_description
1 polymer ?
#
loop_
_entity_poly.entity_id
_entity_poly.type
_entity_poly.pdbx_seq_one_letter_code
_entity_poly.pdbx_strand_id
1 'polypeptide(L)'
;MHYDNPNRLSGVVDSSGVTFYYIDTPREHDSGILAVGHAVNQYMIIPPKARDYTIYSFCPTDCTTLFPQDGIHVFANLLHTHLLGVSITLHHLRASNQCRSGRGIEELKPIDSNPVYDFNFQETVHINEVVIRPGDGIMLTCTYNSENRNTVTLGGESTYEEMCLSFLNYYPRMGMTDCYSLSYPQSFTQFLSRHYSQSEIASIFSNSRDNGLSRSEVDEIFNNITWTHEETEVLENSVSTGSQFSFCYGPSVYANRTQNVPSIGCPYEAPPVMLECPDSVDPTSGAGGAVSLITLSVTVLLFAMIAMILI
;
A
#
# COMPACT_ATOMS: atom_id res chain seq x y z
N MET A 1 -5.51 16.91 11.74
CA MET A 1 -6.60 16.21 12.45
C MET A 1 -7.64 15.84 11.42
N HIS A 2 -8.02 14.57 11.34
CA HIS A 2 -9.12 14.09 10.51
C HIS A 2 -10.32 13.81 11.44
N TYR A 3 -11.48 14.41 11.15
CA TYR A 3 -12.69 14.24 11.96
C TYR A 3 -13.75 13.50 11.15
N ASP A 4 -14.06 12.26 11.54
CA ASP A 4 -15.26 11.58 11.07
C ASP A 4 -16.45 11.99 11.94
N ASN A 5 -17.41 12.74 11.37
CA ASN A 5 -18.58 13.27 12.08
C ASN A 5 -19.89 12.78 11.44
N PRO A 6 -20.18 11.46 11.47
CA PRO A 6 -21.34 10.89 10.81
C PRO A 6 -22.66 11.42 11.39
N ASN A 7 -22.67 11.79 12.67
CA ASN A 7 -23.84 12.33 13.37
C ASN A 7 -24.05 13.83 13.17
N ARG A 8 -23.18 14.50 12.38
CA ARG A 8 -23.23 15.94 12.09
C ARG A 8 -23.37 16.79 13.36
N LEU A 9 -22.62 16.40 14.39
CA LEU A 9 -22.61 17.10 15.67
C LEU A 9 -22.17 18.54 15.45
N SER A 10 -22.86 19.46 16.11
CA SER A 10 -22.57 20.90 16.08
C SER A 10 -22.20 21.38 17.49
N GLY A 11 -21.41 22.47 17.55
CA GLY A 11 -20.99 23.05 18.83
C GLY A 11 -19.97 22.22 19.63
N VAL A 12 -19.38 21.19 19.03
CA VAL A 12 -18.27 20.43 19.63
C VAL A 12 -17.00 21.26 19.54
N VAL A 13 -16.34 21.47 20.68
CA VAL A 13 -15.04 22.13 20.75
C VAL A 13 -13.99 21.04 20.93
N ASP A 14 -13.02 20.96 20.02
CA ASP A 14 -11.88 20.06 20.09
C ASP A 14 -10.59 20.86 20.35
N SER A 15 -9.71 20.28 21.15
CA SER A 15 -8.36 20.80 21.43
C SER A 15 -7.29 19.71 21.28
N SER A 16 -7.51 18.78 20.36
CA SER A 16 -6.60 17.69 20.05
C SER A 16 -5.40 18.19 19.23
N GLY A 17 -4.26 17.51 19.36
CA GLY A 17 -3.05 17.89 18.65
C GLY A 17 -1.90 16.92 18.88
N VAL A 18 -0.72 17.31 18.39
CA VAL A 18 0.52 16.55 18.51
C VAL A 18 1.54 17.39 19.29
N THR A 19 2.24 16.75 20.22
CA THR A 19 3.37 17.37 20.92
C THR A 19 4.67 16.97 20.24
N PHE A 20 5.46 17.95 19.80
CA PHE A 20 6.78 17.72 19.21
C PHE A 20 7.87 17.90 20.25
N TYR A 21 8.72 16.89 20.41
CA TYR A 21 9.95 16.98 21.19
C TYR A 21 11.11 17.18 20.21
N TYR A 22 11.89 18.23 20.40
CA TYR A 22 13.00 18.58 19.51
C TYR A 22 14.27 18.88 20.30
N ILE A 23 15.40 18.86 19.59
CA ILE A 23 16.72 19.24 20.08
C ILE A 23 17.31 20.30 19.15
N ASP A 24 18.10 21.23 19.69
CA ASP A 24 18.70 22.30 18.88
C ASP A 24 19.96 21.86 18.13
N THR A 25 20.48 20.68 18.44
CA THR A 25 21.66 20.09 17.80
C THR A 25 21.24 19.09 16.72
N PRO A 26 21.64 19.29 15.44
CA PRO A 26 21.35 18.34 14.38
C PRO A 26 21.88 16.93 14.68
N ARG A 27 21.12 15.92 14.27
CA ARG A 27 21.57 14.52 14.21
C ARG A 27 22.42 14.33 12.94
N GLU A 28 23.04 13.16 12.82
CA GLU A 28 23.86 12.81 11.65
C GLU A 28 23.06 12.78 10.35
N HIS A 29 21.81 12.31 10.40
CA HIS A 29 20.92 12.21 9.24
C HIS A 29 19.57 12.85 9.49
N ASP A 30 19.07 13.53 8.47
CA ASP A 30 17.66 13.93 8.40
C ASP A 30 16.81 12.72 8.03
N SER A 31 15.69 12.52 8.72
CA SER A 31 14.69 11.51 8.36
C SER A 31 13.65 12.09 7.39
N GLY A 32 13.16 11.26 6.48
CA GLY A 32 12.01 11.54 5.62
C GLY A 32 10.90 10.50 5.79
N ILE A 33 9.73 10.83 5.27
CA ILE A 33 8.63 9.90 5.07
C ILE A 33 8.41 9.79 3.56
N LEU A 34 8.41 8.56 3.03
CA LEU A 34 8.09 8.26 1.65
C LEU A 34 6.78 7.48 1.63
N ALA A 35 5.74 8.10 1.07
CA ALA A 35 4.47 7.43 0.83
C ALA A 35 4.59 6.59 -0.45
N VAL A 36 4.24 5.31 -0.35
CA VAL A 36 4.19 4.38 -1.48
C VAL A 36 2.85 3.65 -1.51
N GLY A 37 2.38 3.31 -2.70
CA GLY A 37 1.13 2.55 -2.84
C GLY A 37 0.29 2.95 -4.04
N HIS A 38 -1.02 2.72 -3.93
CA HIS A 38 -1.97 3.13 -4.95
C HIS A 38 -2.30 4.62 -4.78
N ALA A 39 -2.26 5.40 -5.86
CA ALA A 39 -2.67 6.80 -5.79
C ALA A 39 -4.14 6.89 -5.35
N VAL A 40 -4.45 7.75 -4.38
CA VAL A 40 -5.80 7.85 -3.82
C VAL A 40 -6.74 8.53 -4.84
N ASN A 41 -7.47 7.72 -5.60
CA ASN A 41 -8.41 8.19 -6.62
C ASN A 41 -9.46 7.12 -6.97
N GLN A 42 -10.42 7.52 -7.80
CA GLN A 42 -11.55 6.69 -8.24
C GLN A 42 -11.18 5.48 -9.10
N TYR A 43 -9.93 5.34 -9.58
CA TYR A 43 -9.49 4.20 -10.38
C TYR A 43 -8.97 3.02 -9.53
N MET A 44 -8.95 3.19 -8.22
CA MET A 44 -8.90 2.07 -7.28
C MET A 44 -10.32 1.53 -7.14
N ILE A 45 -10.58 0.33 -7.65
CA ILE A 45 -11.95 -0.21 -7.78
C ILE A 45 -12.01 -1.53 -7.04
N ILE A 46 -12.87 -1.60 -6.02
CA ILE A 46 -13.14 -2.81 -5.23
C ILE A 46 -14.60 -3.21 -5.45
N PRO A 47 -14.87 -4.36 -6.08
CA PRO A 47 -16.24 -4.83 -6.29
C PRO A 47 -16.92 -5.17 -4.95
N PRO A 48 -18.26 -5.06 -4.85
CA PRO A 48 -18.99 -5.55 -3.69
C PRO A 48 -18.98 -7.08 -3.64
N LYS A 49 -19.24 -7.65 -2.46
CA LYS A 49 -19.38 -9.10 -2.26
C LYS A 49 -18.12 -9.93 -2.52
N ALA A 50 -16.95 -9.30 -2.54
CA ALA A 50 -15.67 -9.98 -2.68
C ALA A 50 -15.06 -10.26 -1.32
N ARG A 51 -14.61 -11.50 -1.08
CA ARG A 51 -13.98 -11.88 0.18
C ARG A 51 -12.49 -11.57 0.23
N ASP A 52 -11.79 -11.84 -0.87
CA ASP A 52 -10.34 -11.78 -0.99
C ASP A 52 -10.00 -11.08 -2.31
N TYR A 53 -10.22 -9.76 -2.39
CA TYR A 53 -9.88 -8.97 -3.59
C TYR A 53 -8.60 -8.16 -3.37
N THR A 54 -7.62 -8.33 -4.24
CA THR A 54 -6.27 -7.80 -4.07
C THR A 54 -5.98 -6.68 -5.08
N ILE A 55 -5.51 -5.56 -4.55
CA ILE A 55 -4.98 -4.46 -5.35
C ILE A 55 -3.47 -4.46 -5.28
N TYR A 56 -2.85 -4.23 -6.44
CA TYR A 56 -1.41 -4.14 -6.62
C TYR A 56 -1.04 -2.70 -6.94
N SER A 57 0.01 -2.21 -6.29
CA SER A 57 0.58 -0.91 -6.59
C SER A 57 2.09 -0.94 -6.44
N PHE A 58 2.81 -0.06 -7.11
CA PHE A 58 4.27 -0.14 -7.12
C PHE A 58 4.94 1.18 -7.47
N CYS A 59 6.10 1.39 -6.87
CA CYS A 59 7.03 2.44 -7.21
C CYS A 59 7.83 2.00 -8.45
N PRO A 60 7.83 2.76 -9.57
CA PRO A 60 8.61 2.40 -10.74
C PRO A 60 10.11 2.46 -10.41
N THR A 61 10.90 1.57 -11.00
CA THR A 61 12.35 1.55 -10.78
C THR A 61 13.00 2.88 -11.17
N ASP A 62 12.48 3.57 -12.19
CA ASP A 62 12.87 4.93 -12.60
C ASP A 62 12.79 5.97 -11.46
N CYS A 63 11.95 5.76 -10.45
CA CYS A 63 11.89 6.61 -9.27
C CYS A 63 12.96 6.23 -8.25
N THR A 64 13.20 4.94 -8.05
CA THR A 64 14.24 4.48 -7.12
C THR A 64 15.65 4.78 -7.59
N THR A 65 15.90 4.94 -8.89
CA THR A 65 17.22 5.35 -9.41
C THR A 65 17.65 6.74 -8.92
N LEU A 66 16.71 7.54 -8.41
CA LEU A 66 16.96 8.85 -7.81
C LEU A 66 17.42 8.75 -6.34
N PHE A 67 17.42 7.54 -5.75
CA PHE A 67 17.87 7.34 -4.38
C PHE A 67 19.38 7.61 -4.29
N PRO A 68 19.90 7.95 -3.10
CA PRO A 68 21.33 8.05 -2.87
C PRO A 68 22.06 6.76 -3.30
N GLN A 69 23.33 6.88 -3.68
CA GLN A 69 24.13 5.74 -4.17
C GLN A 69 24.15 4.56 -3.18
N ASP A 70 24.21 4.86 -1.88
CA ASP A 70 24.22 3.86 -0.82
C ASP A 70 22.81 3.35 -0.45
N GLY A 71 21.77 3.94 -1.04
CA GLY A 71 20.36 3.65 -0.79
C GLY A 71 19.74 4.54 0.29
N ILE A 72 18.49 4.23 0.61
CA ILE A 72 17.80 4.73 1.81
C ILE A 72 17.69 3.60 2.84
N HIS A 73 17.77 3.98 4.11
CA HIS A 73 17.66 3.12 5.26
C HIS A 73 16.28 3.28 5.87
N VAL A 74 15.39 2.32 5.64
CA VAL A 74 14.03 2.31 6.19
C VAL A 74 14.08 1.67 7.57
N PHE A 75 13.69 2.41 8.59
CA PHE A 75 13.77 1.98 10.00
C PHE A 75 12.40 1.81 10.67
N ALA A 76 11.35 2.40 10.09
CA ALA A 76 9.98 2.19 10.54
C ALA A 76 9.00 2.33 9.37
N ASN A 77 7.81 1.75 9.50
CA ASN A 77 6.78 1.79 8.48
C ASN A 77 5.38 1.87 9.08
N LEU A 78 4.44 2.47 8.37
CA LEU A 78 3.01 2.47 8.69
C LEU A 78 2.24 1.93 7.49
N LEU A 79 1.54 0.81 7.65
CA LEU A 79 0.63 0.25 6.65
C LEU A 79 -0.77 0.83 6.81
N HIS A 80 -1.42 1.22 5.70
CA HIS A 80 -2.68 1.97 5.74
C HIS A 80 -3.67 1.51 4.66
N THR A 81 -4.87 1.16 5.10
CA THR A 81 -6.09 0.99 4.30
C THR A 81 -7.28 1.61 5.04
N HIS A 82 -8.50 1.56 4.49
CA HIS A 82 -9.73 1.85 5.23
C HIS A 82 -10.42 0.55 5.70
N LEU A 83 -11.74 0.60 5.90
CA LEU A 83 -12.52 -0.42 6.61
C LEU A 83 -12.50 -1.83 5.99
N LEU A 84 -12.23 -1.95 4.70
CA LEU A 84 -12.28 -3.21 3.97
C LEU A 84 -10.94 -3.96 4.01
N GLY A 85 -9.83 -3.32 4.37
CA GLY A 85 -8.50 -3.93 4.33
C GLY A 85 -8.34 -5.04 5.38
N VAL A 86 -7.85 -6.20 4.94
CA VAL A 86 -7.65 -7.39 5.80
C VAL A 86 -6.22 -7.92 5.78
N SER A 87 -5.42 -7.55 4.78
CA SER A 87 -4.01 -7.92 4.68
C SER A 87 -3.25 -6.92 3.83
N ILE A 88 -2.02 -6.59 4.21
CA ILE A 88 -1.15 -5.68 3.48
C ILE A 88 0.29 -6.22 3.49
N THR A 89 0.96 -6.26 2.33
CA THR A 89 2.38 -6.62 2.23
C THR A 89 3.14 -5.61 1.38
N LEU A 90 4.23 -5.09 1.93
CA LEU A 90 5.18 -4.21 1.26
C LEU A 90 6.41 -5.01 0.81
N HIS A 91 6.43 -5.34 -0.47
CA HIS A 91 7.44 -6.16 -1.12
C HIS A 91 8.69 -5.34 -1.48
N HIS A 92 9.87 -5.95 -1.29
CA HIS A 92 11.15 -5.44 -1.75
C HIS A 92 11.60 -6.26 -2.96
N LEU A 93 11.74 -5.62 -4.11
CA LEU A 93 12.03 -6.29 -5.37
C LEU A 93 13.42 -5.91 -5.89
N ARG A 94 14.09 -6.83 -6.57
CA ARG A 94 15.37 -6.57 -7.25
C ARG A 94 15.47 -7.33 -8.56
N ALA A 95 16.00 -6.68 -9.59
CA ALA A 95 16.35 -7.38 -10.83
C ALA A 95 17.48 -8.39 -10.58
N SER A 96 17.25 -9.65 -10.92
CA SER A 96 18.16 -10.76 -10.65
C SER A 96 18.35 -11.63 -11.88
N ASN A 97 19.55 -12.18 -12.06
CA ASN A 97 19.83 -13.21 -13.06
C ASN A 97 19.81 -14.62 -12.45
N GLN A 98 19.40 -14.74 -11.18
CA GLN A 98 19.45 -15.98 -10.39
C GLN A 98 18.07 -16.62 -10.18
N CYS A 99 16.99 -16.03 -10.70
CA CYS A 99 15.70 -16.70 -10.66
C CYS A 99 15.77 -18.03 -11.45
N ARG A 100 14.94 -19.02 -11.10
CA ARG A 100 14.92 -20.34 -11.78
C ARG A 100 14.66 -20.23 -13.28
N SER A 101 13.91 -19.21 -13.71
CA SER A 101 13.64 -18.87 -15.11
C SER A 101 14.77 -18.09 -15.80
N GLY A 102 15.86 -17.79 -15.09
CA GLY A 102 16.96 -16.94 -15.56
C GLY A 102 16.83 -15.50 -15.06
N ARG A 103 16.82 -14.55 -15.99
CA ARG A 103 16.65 -13.13 -15.66
C ARG A 103 15.20 -12.85 -15.29
N GLY A 104 14.97 -12.24 -14.13
CA GLY A 104 13.65 -11.88 -13.63
C GLY A 104 13.70 -10.91 -12.46
N ILE A 105 12.56 -10.75 -11.79
CA ILE A 105 12.44 -9.99 -10.55
C ILE A 105 12.47 -10.96 -9.38
N GLU A 106 13.45 -10.78 -8.50
CA GLU A 106 13.57 -11.46 -7.22
C GLU A 106 12.87 -10.64 -6.16
N GLU A 107 12.05 -11.29 -5.34
CA GLU A 107 11.54 -10.71 -4.12
C GLU A 107 12.55 -11.00 -2.99
N LEU A 108 13.08 -9.93 -2.41
CA LEU A 108 13.86 -9.98 -1.18
C LEU A 108 12.89 -10.08 0.01
N LYS A 109 13.41 -10.24 1.22
CA LYS A 109 12.55 -10.21 2.42
C LYS A 109 11.62 -8.98 2.38
N PRO A 110 10.29 -9.14 2.48
CA PRO A 110 9.37 -8.02 2.51
C PRO A 110 9.78 -6.98 3.55
N ILE A 111 9.64 -5.70 3.21
CA ILE A 111 9.98 -4.58 4.10
C ILE A 111 9.07 -4.62 5.33
N ASP A 112 7.78 -4.87 5.08
CA ASP A 112 6.76 -4.99 6.11
C ASP A 112 5.60 -5.88 5.59
N SER A 113 4.93 -6.59 6.49
CA SER A 113 3.80 -7.44 6.15
C SER A 113 2.90 -7.63 7.36
N ASN A 114 1.61 -7.34 7.17
CA ASN A 114 0.57 -7.61 8.14
C ASN A 114 -0.55 -8.45 7.48
N PRO A 115 -0.51 -9.79 7.63
CA PRO A 115 -1.49 -10.69 7.02
C PRO A 115 -2.85 -10.73 7.74
N VAL A 116 -2.98 -10.04 8.87
CA VAL A 116 -4.19 -9.95 9.70
C VAL A 116 -4.45 -8.49 10.08
N TYR A 117 -4.44 -7.63 9.07
CA TYR A 117 -4.58 -6.19 9.23
C TYR A 117 -5.96 -5.82 9.79
N ASP A 118 -5.98 -4.86 10.71
CA ASP A 118 -7.21 -4.25 11.25
C ASP A 118 -7.12 -2.73 11.13
N PHE A 119 -8.04 -2.14 10.37
CA PHE A 119 -8.17 -0.68 10.23
C PHE A 119 -8.20 0.07 11.56
N ASN A 120 -8.75 -0.52 12.62
CA ASN A 120 -8.84 0.11 13.93
C ASN A 120 -7.53 0.08 14.71
N PHE A 121 -6.52 -0.67 14.23
CA PHE A 121 -5.21 -0.80 14.84
C PHE A 121 -4.12 -0.46 13.82
N GLN A 122 -3.81 0.83 13.73
CA GLN A 122 -2.77 1.35 12.85
C GLN A 122 -1.67 2.01 13.68
N GLU A 123 -0.45 1.54 13.51
CA GLU A 123 0.71 2.06 14.20
C GLU A 123 1.93 2.12 13.27
N THR A 124 2.81 3.08 13.53
CA THR A 124 4.14 3.07 12.92
C THR A 124 5.00 2.06 13.65
N VAL A 125 5.29 0.93 13.00
CA VAL A 125 6.10 -0.15 13.55
C VAL A 125 7.57 0.12 13.23
N HIS A 126 8.43 0.02 14.26
CA HIS A 126 9.87 -0.02 14.03
C HIS A 126 10.25 -1.39 13.47
N ILE A 127 10.94 -1.39 12.34
CA ILE A 127 11.36 -2.61 11.65
C ILE A 127 12.87 -2.78 11.77
N ASN A 128 13.34 -4.00 11.52
CA ASN A 128 14.77 -4.18 11.26
C ASN A 128 15.13 -3.39 10.02
N GLU A 129 16.17 -2.58 10.12
CA GLU A 129 16.51 -1.64 9.05
C GLU A 129 16.70 -2.34 7.70
N VAL A 130 16.01 -1.83 6.68
CA VAL A 130 16.09 -2.32 5.31
C VAL A 130 16.70 -1.26 4.42
N VAL A 131 17.74 -1.63 3.68
CA VAL A 131 18.37 -0.75 2.69
C VAL A 131 17.74 -0.96 1.33
N ILE A 132 17.05 0.05 0.82
CA ILE A 132 16.51 0.08 -0.54
C ILE A 132 17.50 0.83 -1.42
N ARG A 133 18.06 0.14 -2.40
CA ARG A 133 19.11 0.68 -3.29
C ARG A 133 18.53 1.27 -4.57
N PRO A 134 19.29 2.15 -5.26
CA PRO A 134 18.90 2.61 -6.58
C PRO A 134 18.65 1.44 -7.55
N GLY A 135 17.47 1.44 -8.18
CA GLY A 135 17.05 0.41 -9.12
C GLY A 135 16.32 -0.80 -8.50
N ASP A 136 16.18 -0.84 -7.17
CA ASP A 136 15.26 -1.78 -6.51
C ASP A 136 13.80 -1.41 -6.84
N GLY A 137 12.89 -2.37 -6.74
CA GLY A 137 11.45 -2.13 -6.84
C GLY A 137 10.80 -2.15 -5.46
N ILE A 138 9.73 -1.36 -5.30
CA ILE A 138 8.86 -1.40 -4.13
C ILE A 138 7.45 -1.68 -4.65
N MET A 139 6.80 -2.72 -4.14
CA MET A 139 5.43 -3.07 -4.52
C MET A 139 4.60 -3.24 -3.25
N LEU A 140 3.39 -2.72 -3.25
CA LEU A 140 2.44 -2.84 -2.16
C LEU A 140 1.22 -3.64 -2.65
N THR A 141 0.90 -4.69 -1.93
CA THR A 141 -0.34 -5.46 -2.11
C THR A 141 -1.26 -5.22 -0.93
N CYS A 142 -2.53 -4.93 -1.21
CA CYS A 142 -3.57 -4.80 -0.21
C CYS A 142 -4.74 -5.71 -0.58
N THR A 143 -5.16 -6.57 0.33
CA THR A 143 -6.31 -7.46 0.17
C THR A 143 -7.49 -6.93 0.98
N TYR A 144 -8.67 -6.96 0.37
CA TYR A 144 -9.90 -6.40 0.91
C TYR A 144 -11.00 -7.46 1.03
N ASN A 145 -11.80 -7.33 2.09
CA ASN A 145 -13.08 -8.02 2.24
C ASN A 145 -14.23 -7.01 2.14
N SER A 146 -14.98 -7.08 1.04
CA SER A 146 -16.16 -6.27 0.73
C SER A 146 -17.47 -7.06 0.78
N GLU A 147 -17.52 -8.21 1.47
CA GLU A 147 -18.73 -9.06 1.59
C GLU A 147 -19.94 -8.29 2.16
N ASN A 148 -19.66 -7.30 3.01
CA ASN A 148 -20.66 -6.43 3.62
C ASN A 148 -21.12 -5.25 2.73
N ARG A 149 -20.45 -4.97 1.61
CA ARG A 149 -20.81 -3.90 0.68
C ARG A 149 -21.82 -4.39 -0.36
N ASN A 150 -22.71 -3.50 -0.79
CA ASN A 150 -23.70 -3.78 -1.85
C ASN A 150 -23.42 -3.04 -3.16
N THR A 151 -22.52 -2.05 -3.12
CA THR A 151 -22.08 -1.22 -4.24
C THR A 151 -20.57 -1.27 -4.32
N VAL A 152 -20.03 -0.90 -5.48
CA VAL A 152 -18.58 -0.73 -5.66
C VAL A 152 -18.03 0.21 -4.60
N THR A 153 -16.81 -0.07 -4.14
CA THR A 153 -16.04 0.83 -3.28
C THR A 153 -14.87 1.37 -4.10
N LEU A 154 -14.82 2.70 -4.24
CA LEU A 154 -13.77 3.38 -4.99
C LEU A 154 -12.75 3.99 -4.05
N GLY A 155 -11.51 4.14 -4.52
CA GLY A 155 -10.45 4.78 -3.73
C GLY A 155 -10.76 6.25 -3.43
N GLY A 156 -10.39 6.72 -2.24
CA GLY A 156 -10.72 8.07 -1.78
C GLY A 156 -10.41 8.29 -0.30
N GLU A 157 -10.66 9.51 0.17
CA GLU A 157 -10.29 10.00 1.51
C GLU A 157 -11.33 9.67 2.59
N SER A 158 -12.58 9.40 2.21
CA SER A 158 -13.63 9.09 3.18
C SER A 158 -13.48 7.69 3.74
N THR A 159 -13.89 7.48 4.99
CA THR A 159 -13.87 6.18 5.69
C THR A 159 -14.63 5.06 4.95
N TYR A 160 -15.59 5.40 4.09
CA TYR A 160 -16.34 4.43 3.28
C TYR A 160 -15.73 4.19 1.89
N GLU A 161 -14.76 5.01 1.50
CA GLU A 161 -13.88 4.83 0.35
C GLU A 161 -12.68 3.98 0.78
N GLU A 162 -11.72 3.72 -0.10
CA GLU A 162 -10.55 2.90 0.25
C GLU A 162 -9.21 3.53 -0.11
N MET A 163 -8.15 3.04 0.54
CA MET A 163 -6.77 3.40 0.28
C MET A 163 -5.89 2.14 0.33
N CYS A 164 -4.76 2.18 -0.37
CA CYS A 164 -3.70 1.17 -0.27
C CYS A 164 -2.36 1.89 -0.19
N LEU A 165 -1.91 2.21 1.02
CA LEU A 165 -0.73 3.04 1.25
C LEU A 165 0.22 2.44 2.28
N SER A 166 1.49 2.81 2.16
CA SER A 166 2.53 2.52 3.14
C SER A 166 3.42 3.75 3.30
N PHE A 167 3.78 4.10 4.54
CA PHE A 167 4.58 5.28 4.86
C PHE A 167 5.93 4.87 5.45
N LEU A 168 6.93 4.82 4.57
CA LEU A 168 8.29 4.45 4.93
C LEU A 168 8.96 5.60 5.66
N ASN A 169 9.37 5.37 6.91
CA ASN A 169 10.22 6.29 7.65
C ASN A 169 11.67 5.88 7.38
N TYR A 170 12.44 6.79 6.79
CA TYR A 170 13.77 6.48 6.26
C TYR A 170 14.77 7.61 6.47
N TYR A 171 16.05 7.29 6.30
CA TYR A 171 17.14 8.26 6.17
C TYR A 171 18.16 7.79 5.11
N PRO A 172 19.03 8.66 4.56
CA PRO A 172 18.94 10.12 4.64
C PRO A 172 17.76 10.64 3.81
N ARG A 173 17.14 11.74 4.28
CA ARG A 173 16.01 12.39 3.59
C ARG A 173 16.37 12.77 2.16
N MET A 174 15.47 12.46 1.22
CA MET A 174 15.53 12.89 -0.17
C MET A 174 14.34 13.78 -0.53
N GLY A 175 14.38 14.37 -1.73
CA GLY A 175 13.33 15.28 -2.21
C GLY A 175 12.02 14.59 -2.61
N MET A 176 12.05 13.30 -2.90
CA MET A 176 10.85 12.52 -3.25
C MET A 176 10.03 12.23 -1.99
N THR A 177 8.74 12.56 -2.06
CA THR A 177 7.78 12.37 -0.96
C THR A 177 6.79 11.26 -1.25
N ASP A 178 6.53 11.00 -2.52
CA ASP A 178 5.48 10.10 -2.98
C ASP A 178 5.96 9.25 -4.15
N CYS A 179 5.59 7.98 -4.13
CA CYS A 179 5.80 7.05 -5.23
C CYS A 179 4.60 6.12 -5.39
N TYR A 180 3.77 6.40 -6.39
CA TYR A 180 2.49 5.73 -6.57
C TYR A 180 2.36 5.04 -7.91
N SER A 181 1.37 4.17 -7.99
CA SER A 181 0.78 3.75 -9.26
C SER A 181 -0.74 3.76 -9.20
N LEU A 182 -1.38 3.76 -10.36
CA LEU A 182 -2.82 3.61 -10.50
C LEU A 182 -3.17 2.85 -11.77
N SER A 183 -4.27 2.11 -11.73
CA SER A 183 -4.81 1.43 -12.92
C SER A 183 -5.10 2.43 -14.03
N TYR A 184 -4.45 2.25 -15.18
CA TYR A 184 -4.71 3.09 -16.34
C TYR A 184 -6.15 2.81 -16.83
N PRO A 185 -6.99 3.81 -17.16
CA PRO A 185 -8.40 3.58 -17.49
C PRO A 185 -8.61 2.52 -18.60
N GLN A 186 -7.71 2.48 -19.57
CA GLN A 186 -7.72 1.53 -20.67
C GLN A 186 -7.50 0.07 -20.20
N SER A 187 -6.88 -0.14 -19.03
CA SER A 187 -6.72 -1.47 -18.42
C SER A 187 -8.06 -2.07 -17.99
N PHE A 188 -9.13 -1.27 -17.85
CA PHE A 188 -10.48 -1.78 -17.62
C PHE A 188 -11.21 -2.16 -18.92
N THR A 189 -10.70 -1.81 -20.10
CA THR A 189 -11.39 -2.05 -21.39
C THR A 189 -11.74 -3.51 -21.61
N GLN A 190 -10.81 -4.43 -21.29
CA GLN A 190 -11.03 -5.86 -21.47
C GLN A 190 -12.16 -6.36 -20.57
N PHE A 191 -12.15 -5.96 -19.29
CA PHE A 191 -13.23 -6.29 -18.36
C PHE A 191 -14.56 -5.67 -18.80
N LEU A 192 -14.59 -4.37 -19.10
CA LEU A 192 -15.81 -3.66 -19.50
C LEU A 192 -16.43 -4.21 -20.78
N SER A 193 -15.64 -4.80 -21.69
CA SER A 193 -16.15 -5.44 -22.92
C SER A 193 -17.06 -6.65 -22.69
N ARG A 194 -17.09 -7.19 -21.46
CA ARG A 194 -18.04 -8.24 -21.05
C ARG A 194 -19.44 -7.69 -20.74
N HIS A 195 -19.52 -6.41 -20.38
CA HIS A 195 -20.74 -5.77 -19.89
C HIS A 195 -21.30 -4.70 -20.83
N TYR A 196 -20.43 -4.10 -21.66
CA TYR A 196 -20.76 -2.98 -22.54
C TYR A 196 -20.32 -3.24 -23.98
N SER A 197 -21.06 -2.69 -24.94
CA SER A 197 -20.69 -2.70 -26.35
C SER A 197 -19.43 -1.84 -26.61
N GLN A 198 -18.74 -2.12 -27.71
CA GLN A 198 -17.58 -1.34 -28.13
C GLN A 198 -17.90 0.15 -28.32
N SER A 199 -19.11 0.50 -28.77
CA SER A 199 -19.55 1.89 -28.89
C SER A 199 -19.75 2.57 -27.54
N GLU A 200 -20.26 1.85 -26.54
CA GLU A 200 -20.43 2.39 -25.18
C GLU A 200 -19.07 2.64 -24.54
N ILE A 201 -18.14 1.68 -24.65
CA ILE A 201 -16.77 1.81 -24.15
C ILE A 201 -16.04 2.96 -24.83
N ALA A 202 -16.17 3.10 -26.15
CA ALA A 202 -15.60 4.23 -26.88
C ALA A 202 -16.20 5.57 -26.42
N SER A 203 -17.49 5.61 -26.08
CA SER A 203 -18.15 6.81 -25.53
C SER A 203 -17.59 7.15 -24.14
N ILE A 204 -17.47 6.15 -23.25
CA ILE A 204 -16.90 6.30 -21.90
C ILE A 204 -15.51 6.95 -21.98
N PHE A 205 -14.61 6.39 -22.80
CA PHE A 205 -13.23 6.88 -22.87
C PHE A 205 -12.98 8.05 -23.84
N SER A 206 -13.95 8.43 -24.68
CA SER A 206 -13.81 9.59 -25.57
C SER A 206 -14.23 10.89 -24.90
N ASN A 207 -15.25 10.86 -24.03
CA ASN A 207 -15.69 12.01 -23.24
C ASN A 207 -14.69 12.37 -22.11
N SER A 208 -13.81 11.44 -21.75
CA SER A 208 -12.84 11.58 -20.66
C SER A 208 -11.47 12.13 -21.08
N ARG A 209 -11.30 12.60 -22.33
CA ARG A 209 -9.98 12.84 -22.95
C ARG A 209 -9.12 13.92 -22.30
N ASP A 210 -9.71 14.85 -21.56
CA ASP A 210 -8.97 15.97 -20.95
C ASP A 210 -8.78 15.83 -19.43
N ASN A 211 -9.71 15.17 -18.72
CA ASN A 211 -9.70 15.10 -17.24
C ASN A 211 -9.85 13.68 -16.65
N GLY A 212 -9.90 12.64 -17.50
CA GLY A 212 -10.27 11.30 -17.07
C GLY A 212 -11.77 11.18 -16.74
N LEU A 213 -12.20 10.00 -16.26
CA LEU A 213 -13.56 9.75 -15.77
C LEU A 213 -13.73 10.38 -14.38
N SER A 214 -14.81 11.10 -14.17
CA SER A 214 -15.19 11.57 -12.84
C SER A 214 -15.54 10.41 -11.91
N ARG A 215 -15.49 10.65 -10.59
CA ARG A 215 -15.87 9.66 -9.58
C ARG A 215 -17.28 9.11 -9.80
N SER A 216 -18.25 9.97 -10.10
CA SER A 216 -19.64 9.56 -10.35
C SER A 216 -19.79 8.69 -11.59
N GLU A 217 -19.02 8.96 -12.65
CA GLU A 217 -19.04 8.13 -13.86
C GLU A 217 -18.47 6.74 -13.57
N VAL A 218 -17.34 6.65 -12.84
CA VAL A 218 -16.79 5.34 -12.44
C VAL A 218 -17.76 4.60 -11.53
N ASP A 219 -18.37 5.29 -10.56
CA ASP A 219 -19.37 4.69 -9.67
C ASP A 219 -20.57 4.13 -10.46
N GLU A 220 -21.13 4.90 -11.39
CA GLU A 220 -22.26 4.48 -12.23
C GLU A 220 -21.91 3.27 -13.11
N ILE A 221 -20.73 3.29 -13.77
CA ILE A 221 -20.27 2.18 -14.62
C ILE A 221 -20.18 0.90 -13.79
N PHE A 222 -19.48 0.92 -12.65
CA PHE A 222 -19.21 -0.31 -11.89
C PHE A 222 -20.40 -0.77 -11.03
N ASN A 223 -21.34 0.13 -10.68
CA ASN A 223 -22.58 -0.26 -10.00
C ASN A 223 -23.65 -0.84 -10.95
N ASN A 224 -23.54 -0.60 -12.26
CA ASN A 224 -24.42 -1.22 -13.27
C ASN A 224 -24.03 -2.68 -13.61
N ILE A 225 -22.91 -3.16 -13.09
CA ILE A 225 -22.43 -4.53 -13.30
C ILE A 225 -23.08 -5.47 -12.29
N THR A 226 -23.55 -6.63 -12.77
CA THR A 226 -23.98 -7.71 -11.87
C THR A 226 -22.75 -8.49 -11.41
N TRP A 227 -22.36 -8.28 -10.15
CA TRP A 227 -21.17 -8.90 -9.58
C TRP A 227 -21.39 -10.37 -9.25
N THR A 228 -20.60 -11.23 -9.89
CA THR A 228 -20.42 -12.64 -9.54
C THR A 228 -18.99 -12.87 -9.05
N HIS A 229 -18.72 -14.05 -8.49
CA HIS A 229 -17.35 -14.44 -8.15
C HIS A 229 -16.44 -14.42 -9.39
N GLU A 230 -16.93 -14.92 -10.54
CA GLU A 230 -16.20 -14.88 -11.81
C GLU A 230 -15.88 -13.43 -12.24
N GLU A 231 -16.84 -12.51 -12.18
CA GLU A 231 -16.57 -11.11 -12.55
C GLU A 231 -15.54 -10.44 -11.64
N THR A 232 -15.54 -10.82 -10.36
CA THR A 232 -14.53 -10.36 -9.38
C THR A 232 -13.14 -10.85 -9.77
N GLU A 233 -13.00 -12.15 -10.08
CA GLU A 233 -11.73 -12.74 -10.50
C GLU A 233 -11.24 -12.15 -11.84
N VAL A 234 -12.15 -11.91 -12.80
CA VAL A 234 -11.79 -11.31 -14.09
C VAL A 234 -11.30 -9.88 -13.91
N LEU A 235 -11.97 -9.07 -13.07
CA LEU A 235 -11.51 -7.72 -12.77
C LEU A 235 -10.14 -7.74 -12.07
N GLU A 236 -9.98 -8.58 -11.05
CA GLU A 236 -8.72 -8.72 -10.31
C GLU A 236 -7.57 -9.09 -11.24
N ASN A 237 -7.79 -10.07 -12.12
CA ASN A 237 -6.80 -10.47 -13.12
C ASN A 237 -6.50 -9.33 -14.13
N SER A 238 -7.49 -8.53 -14.50
CA SER A 238 -7.30 -7.36 -15.37
C SER A 238 -6.42 -6.30 -14.71
N VAL A 239 -6.57 -6.09 -13.41
CA VAL A 239 -5.78 -5.13 -12.62
C VAL A 239 -4.38 -5.65 -12.33
N SER A 240 -4.22 -6.96 -12.11
CA SER A 240 -2.93 -7.59 -11.79
C SER A 240 -2.04 -7.82 -13.02
N THR A 241 -2.62 -7.96 -14.22
CA THR A 241 -1.87 -8.16 -15.48
C THR A 241 -1.86 -6.93 -16.38
N GLY A 242 -2.70 -5.94 -16.09
CA GLY A 242 -2.84 -4.71 -16.86
C GLY A 242 -1.69 -3.72 -16.67
N SER A 243 -1.70 -2.68 -17.50
CA SER A 243 -0.78 -1.56 -17.35
C SER A 243 -1.27 -0.61 -16.26
N GLN A 244 -0.35 -0.13 -15.44
CA GLN A 244 -0.58 0.95 -14.49
C GLN A 244 0.23 2.18 -14.89
N PHE A 245 -0.31 3.36 -14.61
CA PHE A 245 0.44 4.60 -14.66
C PHE A 245 1.14 4.77 -13.31
N SER A 246 2.46 4.68 -13.30
CA SER A 246 3.28 4.83 -12.10
C SER A 246 4.07 6.14 -12.16
N PHE A 247 4.22 6.81 -11.02
CA PHE A 247 4.87 8.11 -10.94
C PHE A 247 5.44 8.38 -9.56
N CYS A 248 6.43 9.27 -9.50
CA CYS A 248 6.91 9.85 -8.25
C CYS A 248 7.04 11.36 -8.37
N TYR A 249 6.83 12.02 -7.24
CA TYR A 249 6.95 13.47 -7.14
C TYR A 249 7.49 13.89 -5.76
N GLY A 250 7.80 15.18 -5.70
CA GLY A 250 8.17 15.93 -4.51
C GLY A 250 7.94 17.41 -4.82
N PRO A 251 8.96 18.29 -4.78
CA PRO A 251 8.87 19.66 -5.29
C PRO A 251 8.43 19.75 -6.76
N SER A 252 8.68 18.69 -7.54
CA SER A 252 8.24 18.53 -8.92
C SER A 252 7.99 17.05 -9.22
N VAL A 253 7.32 16.75 -10.33
CA VAL A 253 7.27 15.37 -10.86
C VAL A 253 8.68 14.98 -11.28
N TYR A 254 9.16 13.85 -10.76
CA TYR A 254 10.51 13.37 -11.03
C TYR A 254 10.56 12.36 -12.18
N ALA A 255 9.65 11.39 -12.16
CA ALA A 255 9.51 10.39 -13.21
C ALA A 255 8.06 9.89 -13.26
N ASN A 256 7.62 9.50 -14.45
CA ASN A 256 6.38 8.77 -14.67
C ASN A 256 6.53 7.79 -15.83
N ARG A 257 5.77 6.71 -15.80
CA ARG A 257 5.77 5.67 -16.83
C ARG A 257 4.48 4.88 -16.76
N THR A 258 3.94 4.53 -17.94
CA THR A 258 2.96 3.44 -18.04
C THR A 258 3.69 2.12 -18.22
N GLN A 259 3.46 1.18 -17.31
CA GLN A 259 4.07 -0.15 -17.37
C GLN A 259 3.16 -1.20 -16.74
N ASN A 260 3.38 -2.47 -17.08
CA ASN A 260 2.64 -3.56 -16.47
C ASN A 260 3.08 -3.77 -15.02
N VAL A 261 2.17 -4.31 -14.22
CA VAL A 261 2.49 -4.76 -12.86
C VAL A 261 3.69 -5.73 -12.92
N PRO A 262 4.77 -5.49 -12.14
CA PRO A 262 5.92 -6.38 -12.14
C PRO A 262 5.54 -7.79 -11.70
N SER A 263 5.87 -8.78 -12.53
CA SER A 263 5.71 -10.20 -12.17
C SER A 263 6.93 -10.66 -11.37
N ILE A 264 6.70 -11.14 -10.14
CA ILE A 264 7.74 -11.73 -9.30
C ILE A 264 8.14 -13.08 -9.90
N GLY A 265 9.37 -13.18 -10.38
CA GLY A 265 9.91 -14.39 -11.00
C GLY A 265 10.50 -15.38 -10.00
N CYS A 266 11.02 -14.88 -8.88
CA CYS A 266 11.45 -15.70 -7.76
C CYS A 266 10.97 -15.09 -6.43
N PRO A 267 9.89 -15.64 -5.82
CA PRO A 267 9.34 -15.12 -4.59
C PRO A 267 10.26 -15.38 -3.40
N TYR A 268 10.11 -14.57 -2.35
CA TYR A 268 10.87 -14.74 -1.13
C TYR A 268 10.40 -15.99 -0.38
N GLU A 269 11.32 -16.92 -0.11
CA GLU A 269 11.08 -18.05 0.77
C GLU A 269 11.70 -17.73 2.15
N ALA A 270 10.85 -17.59 3.17
CA ALA A 270 11.32 -17.40 4.52
C ALA A 270 12.19 -18.60 4.95
N PRO A 271 13.34 -18.38 5.61
CA PRO A 271 14.12 -19.48 6.16
C PRO A 271 13.24 -20.36 7.05
N PRO A 272 13.40 -21.69 7.00
CA PRO A 272 12.65 -22.57 7.89
C PRO A 272 12.89 -22.14 9.33
N VAL A 273 11.81 -21.85 10.06
CA VAL A 273 11.88 -21.58 11.48
C VAL A 273 12.26 -22.91 12.14
N MET A 274 13.55 -23.06 12.47
CA MET A 274 14.00 -24.11 13.36
C MET A 274 13.43 -23.80 14.74
N LEU A 275 12.22 -24.28 15.01
CA LEU A 275 11.69 -24.40 16.36
C LEU A 275 12.59 -25.42 17.06
N GLU A 276 13.68 -24.95 17.65
CA GLU A 276 14.34 -25.72 18.70
C GLU A 276 13.32 -25.84 19.83
N CYS A 277 12.58 -26.95 19.84
CA CYS A 277 11.89 -27.38 21.03
C CYS A 277 12.97 -27.48 22.13
N PRO A 278 12.88 -26.72 23.24
CA PRO A 278 13.80 -26.94 24.33
C PRO A 278 13.69 -28.41 24.70
N ASP A 279 14.83 -29.11 24.72
CA ASP A 279 14.91 -30.48 25.22
C ASP A 279 14.12 -30.53 26.51
N SER A 280 13.16 -31.45 26.57
CA SER A 280 12.25 -31.64 27.69
C SER A 280 13.02 -31.49 29.00
N VAL A 281 12.73 -30.44 29.76
CA VAL A 281 13.29 -30.25 31.10
C VAL A 281 12.86 -31.46 31.92
N ASP A 282 13.82 -32.32 32.24
CA ASP A 282 13.65 -33.44 33.15
C ASP A 282 13.07 -32.89 34.47
N PRO A 283 11.90 -33.35 34.96
CA PRO A 283 11.23 -32.75 36.11
C PRO A 283 11.98 -32.91 37.44
N THR A 284 13.20 -33.44 37.43
CA THR A 284 13.92 -33.86 38.63
C THR A 284 15.07 -32.94 39.05
N SER A 285 15.41 -31.89 38.30
CA SER A 285 16.43 -30.91 38.73
C SER A 285 15.80 -29.61 39.23
N GLY A 286 15.56 -29.56 40.55
CA GLY A 286 15.18 -28.34 41.24
C GLY A 286 16.33 -27.33 41.29
N ALA A 287 16.13 -26.16 40.69
CA ALA A 287 16.80 -24.92 41.07
C ALA A 287 15.96 -23.73 40.59
N GLY A 288 15.57 -22.86 41.52
CA GLY A 288 14.76 -21.68 41.24
C GLY A 288 15.47 -20.69 40.34
N GLY A 289 14.81 -20.29 39.25
CA GLY A 289 15.21 -19.19 38.38
C GLY A 289 14.02 -18.24 38.20
N ALA A 290 14.20 -16.99 38.59
CA ALA A 290 13.18 -15.96 38.53
C ALA A 290 12.75 -15.68 37.08
N VAL A 291 11.43 -15.71 36.84
CA VAL A 291 10.83 -15.25 35.58
C VAL A 291 10.87 -13.72 35.59
N SER A 292 11.78 -13.13 34.83
CA SER A 292 11.82 -11.69 34.62
C SER A 292 10.76 -11.32 33.58
N LEU A 293 9.64 -10.78 34.03
CA LEU A 293 8.64 -10.15 33.16
C LEU A 293 9.25 -8.88 32.54
N ILE A 294 9.63 -8.96 31.27
CA ILE A 294 9.95 -7.78 30.47
C ILE A 294 8.62 -7.14 30.08
N THR A 295 8.23 -6.08 30.79
CA THR A 295 7.16 -5.19 30.38
C THR A 295 7.63 -4.36 29.19
N LEU A 296 7.16 -4.68 27.98
CA LEU A 296 7.25 -3.77 26.84
C LEU A 296 6.20 -2.66 27.01
N SER A 297 6.67 -1.44 27.25
CA SER A 297 5.84 -0.24 27.16
C SER A 297 5.61 0.09 25.70
N VAL A 298 4.38 -0.10 25.22
CA VAL A 298 3.92 0.33 23.89
C VAL A 298 3.58 1.81 23.96
N THR A 299 4.39 2.65 23.31
CA THR A 299 4.06 4.06 23.06
C THR A 299 3.38 4.18 21.70
N VAL A 300 2.07 4.44 21.71
CA VAL A 300 1.29 4.73 20.51
C VAL A 300 1.55 6.19 20.11
N LEU A 301 2.19 6.38 18.95
CA LEU A 301 2.32 7.69 18.30
C LEU A 301 1.27 7.77 17.18
N LEU A 302 0.16 8.46 17.43
CA LEU A 302 -0.77 8.87 16.37
C LEU A 302 -0.14 10.04 15.59
N PHE A 303 0.19 9.82 14.32
CA PHE A 303 0.52 10.92 13.40
C PHE A 303 -0.72 11.32 12.58
N ALA A 304 -1.01 12.62 12.59
CA ALA A 304 -1.99 13.22 11.71
C ALA A 304 -1.34 13.49 10.35
N MET A 305 -1.82 12.83 9.28
CA MET A 305 -1.50 13.22 7.91
C MET A 305 -2.18 14.56 7.58
N ILE A 306 -1.38 15.56 7.17
CA ILE A 306 -1.86 16.82 6.57
C ILE A 306 -0.96 17.18 5.37
N ALA A 307 -1.63 17.36 4.22
CA ALA A 307 -1.29 18.11 3.00
C ALA A 307 -0.30 17.49 2.00
N MET A 308 -0.50 17.57 0.68
CA MET A 308 -1.24 18.50 -0.21
C MET A 308 -1.89 17.70 -1.38
N ILE A 309 -3.13 17.88 -1.87
CA ILE A 309 -3.88 19.04 -2.42
C ILE A 309 -3.20 19.77 -3.60
N LEU A 310 -3.80 19.58 -4.78
CA LEU A 310 -3.78 20.42 -6.01
C LEU A 310 -2.49 20.43 -6.85
N ILE A 311 -2.47 19.61 -7.90
CA ILE A 311 -2.55 20.08 -9.31
C ILE A 311 -3.52 19.17 -10.05
#